data_AF-A0A9E2DG72-F1
#
_entry.id   AF-A0A9E2DG72-F1
#
_cell.length_a   1.000
_cell.length_b   1.000
_cell.length_c   1.000
_cell.angle_alpha   90.00
_cell.angle_beta   90.00
_cell.angle_gamma   90.00
#
_symmetry.space_group_name_H-M   'P 1'
#
loop_
_entity.id
_entity.type
_entity.pdbx_description
1 polymer ?
#
loop_
_entity_poly.entity_id
_entity_poly.type
_entity_poly.pdbx_seq_one_letter_code
_entity_poly.pdbx_strand_id
1 'polypeptide(L)'
;LLKQTRSNSLERELIWHFPNEWGPSGPGIGASSTIRKGDWKLIYYHLDQRFELFNLKTDIGETQNLANDKPEQLKKLAKALTDYLINVDAQMPLDKNSGIQIPFPEDVISNYIHM
;
A
#
# COMPACT_ATOMS: atom_id res chain seq x y z
N LEU A 1 -3.52 -24.83 17.06
CA LEU A 1 -4.54 -23.80 17.36
C LEU A 1 -3.83 -22.53 17.82
N LEU A 2 -4.14 -21.37 17.24
CA LEU A 2 -3.60 -20.08 17.67
C LEU A 2 -4.17 -19.74 19.06
N LYS A 3 -3.30 -19.63 20.07
CA LYS A 3 -3.63 -19.50 21.50
C LYS A 3 -3.49 -18.07 22.04
N GLN A 4 -3.54 -17.05 21.19
CA GLN A 4 -3.26 -15.68 21.63
C GLN A 4 -4.55 -14.85 21.77
N THR A 5 -4.91 -14.57 23.02
CA THR A 5 -5.98 -13.64 23.40
C THR A 5 -5.55 -12.20 23.10
N ARG A 6 -6.36 -11.51 22.29
CA ARG A 6 -6.35 -10.06 21.97
C ARG A 6 -5.08 -9.31 22.38
N SER A 7 -4.04 -9.44 21.56
CA SER A 7 -3.04 -8.37 21.42
C SER A 7 -3.77 -7.09 21.01
N ASN A 8 -3.28 -5.92 21.44
CA ASN A 8 -3.79 -4.61 21.01
C ASN A 8 -3.55 -4.46 19.50
N SER A 9 -4.42 -5.08 18.70
CA SER A 9 -4.19 -5.43 17.29
C SER A 9 -4.17 -4.21 16.36
N LEU A 10 -4.53 -3.04 16.89
CA LEU A 10 -4.57 -1.78 16.15
C LEU A 10 -3.17 -1.26 15.82
N GLU A 11 -2.14 -1.64 16.58
CA GLU A 11 -0.75 -1.22 16.30
C GLU A 11 -0.04 -2.15 15.30
N ARG A 12 -0.57 -3.35 15.07
CA ARG A 12 0.06 -4.34 14.20
C ARG A 12 -0.12 -3.95 12.74
N GLU A 13 0.98 -4.03 12.00
CA GLU A 13 1.00 -3.89 10.55
C GLU A 13 0.61 -5.23 9.90
N LEU A 14 -0.35 -5.17 8.99
CA LEU A 14 -0.73 -6.26 8.12
C LEU A 14 -0.36 -5.84 6.70
N ILE A 15 0.49 -6.63 6.04
CA ILE A 15 1.06 -6.28 4.74
C ILE A 15 0.74 -7.39 3.74
N TRP A 16 0.29 -6.97 2.56
CA TRP A 16 0.15 -7.82 1.39
C TRP A 16 1.04 -7.25 0.29
N HIS A 17 1.80 -8.11 -0.35
CA HIS A 17 2.64 -7.75 -1.48
C HIS A 17 2.31 -8.71 -2.62
N PHE A 18 1.77 -8.16 -3.70
CA PHE A 18 1.33 -8.91 -4.86
C PHE A 18 1.92 -8.27 -6.12
N PRO A 19 3.22 -8.49 -6.42
CA PRO A 19 3.91 -7.91 -7.58
C PRO A 19 3.58 -8.70 -8.87
N ASN A 20 2.32 -9.12 -9.05
CA ASN A 20 1.92 -10.04 -10.09
C ASN A 20 0.64 -9.57 -10.81
N GLU A 21 0.54 -9.92 -12.09
CA GLU A 21 -0.65 -9.74 -12.91
C GLU A 21 -1.26 -11.12 -13.21
N TRP A 22 -2.49 -11.36 -12.75
CA TRP A 22 -3.15 -12.67 -12.86
C TRP A 22 -4.23 -12.76 -13.94
N GLY A 23 -4.51 -11.65 -14.65
CA GLY A 23 -5.41 -11.63 -15.82
C GLY A 23 -6.80 -10.99 -15.63
N PRO A 24 -7.48 -11.03 -14.47
CA PRO A 24 -8.69 -10.27 -14.26
C PRO A 24 -8.40 -8.77 -14.14
N SER A 25 -9.37 -7.94 -14.53
CA SER A 25 -9.34 -6.48 -14.35
C SER A 25 -10.51 -6.04 -13.49
N GLY A 26 -10.30 -5.06 -12.60
CA GLY A 26 -11.35 -4.49 -11.77
C GLY A 26 -10.77 -3.64 -10.63
N PRO A 27 -11.63 -2.97 -9.83
CA PRO A 27 -11.18 -2.19 -8.67
C PRO A 27 -10.40 -3.07 -7.69
N GLY A 28 -9.24 -2.60 -7.22
CA GLY A 28 -8.38 -3.37 -6.32
C GLY A 28 -7.62 -4.54 -6.96
N ILE A 29 -7.74 -4.74 -8.28
CA ILE A 29 -7.04 -5.80 -9.02
C ILE A 29 -5.87 -5.20 -9.80
N GLY A 30 -4.71 -5.82 -9.67
CA GLY A 30 -3.46 -5.45 -10.35
C GLY A 30 -2.27 -5.64 -9.42
N ALA A 31 -1.06 -5.54 -9.99
CA ALA A 31 0.15 -5.61 -9.20
C ALA A 31 0.17 -4.47 -8.16
N SER A 32 0.17 -4.83 -6.87
CA SER A 32 0.07 -3.86 -5.78
C SER A 32 0.76 -4.31 -4.48
N SER A 33 1.09 -3.33 -3.65
CA SER A 33 1.53 -3.51 -2.28
C SER A 33 0.60 -2.76 -1.34
N THR A 34 0.18 -3.41 -0.26
CA THR A 34 -0.83 -2.89 0.65
C THR A 34 -0.37 -3.01 2.10
N ILE A 35 -0.61 -1.97 2.89
CA ILE A 35 -0.45 -2.00 4.34
C ILE A 35 -1.76 -1.61 5.02
N ARG A 36 -2.14 -2.34 6.06
CA ARG A 36 -3.15 -1.92 7.03
C ARG A 36 -2.50 -1.76 8.40
N LYS A 37 -2.70 -0.60 9.01
CA LYS A 37 -2.26 -0.28 10.37
C LYS A 37 -3.37 0.49 11.09
N GLY A 38 -3.93 -0.12 12.12
CA GLY A 38 -5.11 0.39 12.82
C GLY A 38 -6.31 0.53 11.88
N ASP A 39 -6.88 1.73 11.86
CA ASP A 39 -8.05 2.08 11.05
C ASP A 39 -7.70 2.34 9.58
N TRP A 40 -6.42 2.48 9.25
CA TRP A 40 -5.99 2.94 7.93
C TRP A 40 -5.49 1.80 7.06
N LYS A 41 -5.85 1.84 5.79
CA LYS A 41 -5.33 0.97 4.73
C LYS A 41 -4.79 1.84 3.61
N LEU A 42 -3.58 1.53 3.17
CA LEU A 42 -2.93 2.11 2.00
C LEU A 42 -2.73 1.02 0.94
N ILE A 43 -3.09 1.31 -0.30
CA ILE A 43 -2.80 0.50 -1.47
C ILE A 43 -1.90 1.32 -2.41
N TYR A 44 -0.76 0.74 -2.79
CA TYR A 44 0.15 1.26 -3.80
C TYR A 44 0.07 0.37 -5.04
N TYR A 45 -0.35 0.93 -6.17
CA TYR A 45 -0.43 0.20 -7.43
C TYR A 45 0.87 0.40 -8.21
N HIS A 46 1.50 -0.70 -8.62
CA HIS A 46 2.82 -0.67 -9.25
C HIS A 46 2.81 -0.12 -10.68
N LEU A 47 1.69 -0.30 -11.40
CA LEU A 47 1.59 0.05 -12.82
C LEU A 47 1.66 1.55 -13.09
N ASP A 48 0.85 2.33 -12.36
CA ASP A 48 0.70 3.77 -12.53
C ASP A 48 1.23 4.56 -11.32
N GLN A 49 1.81 3.85 -10.34
CA GLN A 49 2.41 4.41 -9.14
C GLN A 49 1.42 5.25 -8.30
N ARG A 50 0.11 5.00 -8.43
CA ARG A 50 -0.91 5.73 -7.68
C ARG A 50 -1.13 5.14 -6.29
N PHE A 51 -1.69 5.97 -5.43
CA PHE A 51 -2.10 5.60 -4.08
C PHE A 51 -3.60 5.64 -3.88
N GLU A 52 -4.10 4.71 -3.09
CA GLU A 52 -5.41 4.78 -2.47
C GLU A 52 -5.28 4.66 -0.95
N LEU A 53 -5.89 5.59 -0.22
CA LEU A 53 -5.88 5.61 1.23
C LEU A 53 -7.31 5.58 1.77
N PHE A 54 -7.61 4.61 2.62
CA PHE A 54 -8.94 4.43 3.20
C PHE A 54 -8.87 4.41 4.72
N ASN A 55 -9.91 4.94 5.36
CA ASN A 55 -10.17 4.74 6.78
C ASN A 55 -11.27 3.68 6.95
N LEU A 56 -10.88 2.44 7.22
CA LEU A 56 -11.79 1.29 7.30
C LEU A 56 -12.76 1.34 8.48
N LYS A 57 -12.51 2.19 9.48
CA LYS A 57 -13.44 2.40 10.60
C LYS A 57 -14.66 3.20 10.16
N THR A 58 -14.49 4.16 9.25
CA THR A 58 -15.56 5.02 8.74
C THR A 58 -16.04 4.64 7.35
N ASP A 59 -15.23 3.91 6.58
CA ASP A 59 -15.47 3.52 5.20
C ASP A 59 -15.01 2.07 4.97
N ILE A 60 -15.79 1.12 5.46
CA ILE A 60 -15.50 -0.31 5.30
C ILE A 60 -15.57 -0.78 3.84
N GLY A 61 -16.29 -0.04 3.00
CA GLY A 61 -16.49 -0.35 1.58
C GLY A 61 -15.40 0.19 0.66
N GLU A 62 -14.41 0.92 1.22
CA GLU A 62 -13.31 1.53 0.44
C GLU A 62 -13.83 2.44 -0.69
N THR A 63 -14.85 3.24 -0.37
CA THR A 63 -15.59 4.06 -1.35
C THR A 63 -15.00 5.46 -1.51
N GLN A 64 -14.24 5.95 -0.53
CA GLN A 64 -13.66 7.29 -0.53
C GLN A 64 -12.14 7.23 -0.42
N ASN A 65 -11.44 7.52 -1.53
CA ASN A 65 -9.99 7.66 -1.51
C ASN A 65 -9.58 8.99 -0.83
N LEU A 66 -8.88 8.89 0.29
CA LEU A 66 -8.41 10.01 1.13
C LEU A 66 -6.93 10.36 0.89
N ALA A 67 -6.28 9.82 -0.15
CA ALA A 67 -4.85 10.00 -0.37
C ALA A 67 -4.44 11.48 -0.45
N ASN A 68 -5.23 12.31 -1.14
CA ASN A 68 -4.99 13.75 -1.26
C ASN A 68 -5.45 14.54 -0.03
N ASP A 69 -6.47 14.04 0.68
CA ASP A 69 -7.06 14.73 1.85
C ASP A 69 -6.27 14.51 3.13
N LYS A 70 -5.46 13.44 3.19
CA LYS A 70 -4.68 13.02 4.37
C LYS A 70 -3.21 12.73 4.02
N PRO A 71 -2.47 13.70 3.46
CA PRO A 71 -1.10 13.49 2.96
C PRO A 71 -0.13 13.01 4.04
N GLU A 72 -0.27 13.47 5.29
CA GLU A 72 0.60 13.05 6.39
C GLU A 72 0.36 11.58 6.79
N GLN A 73 -0.90 11.12 6.73
CA GLN A 73 -1.22 9.72 6.99
C GLN A 73 -0.75 8.83 5.82
N LEU A 74 -0.88 9.32 4.60
CA LEU A 74 -0.34 8.68 3.40
C LEU A 74 1.19 8.50 3.53
N LYS A 75 1.93 9.55 3.88
CA LYS A 75 3.40 9.51 4.11
C LYS A 75 3.79 8.47 5.14
N LYS A 76 3.11 8.47 6.29
CA LYS A 76 3.38 7.55 7.38
C LYS A 76 3.25 6.09 6.96
N LEU A 77 2.20 5.76 6.21
CA LEU A 77 1.96 4.39 5.76
C LEU A 77 2.84 3.99 4.58
N ALA A 78 3.12 4.89 3.64
CA ALA A 78 4.01 4.62 2.52
C ALA A 78 5.44 4.33 3.01
N LYS A 79 5.90 5.10 4.01
CA LYS A 79 7.16 4.83 4.71
C LYS A 79 7.17 3.45 5.37
N ALA A 80 6.17 3.16 6.20
CA ALA A 80 6.11 1.87 6.91
C ALA A 80 6.05 0.67 5.95
N LEU A 81 5.30 0.80 4.84
CA LEU A 81 5.26 -0.21 3.80
C LEU A 81 6.62 -0.38 3.11
N THR A 82 7.29 0.71 2.78
CA THR A 82 8.63 0.70 2.17
C THR A 82 9.66 0.04 3.07
N ASP A 83 9.72 0.45 4.34
CA ASP A 83 10.65 -0.10 5.34
C ASP A 83 10.47 -1.62 5.47
N TYR A 84 9.22 -2.11 5.48
CA TYR A 84 8.95 -3.55 5.53
C TYR A 84 9.37 -4.28 4.25
N LEU A 85 9.00 -3.76 3.06
CA LEU A 85 9.33 -4.39 1.78
C LEU A 85 10.84 -4.53 1.61
N ILE A 86 11.61 -3.51 2.00
CA ILE A 86 13.08 -3.56 2.00
C ILE A 86 13.58 -4.60 3.01
N ASN A 87 13.03 -4.61 4.23
CA ASN A 87 13.48 -5.52 5.29
C ASN A 87 13.34 -7.01 4.92
N VAL A 88 12.31 -7.35 4.16
CA VAL A 88 12.04 -8.72 3.74
C VAL A 88 12.58 -9.05 2.35
N ASP A 89 13.38 -8.16 1.74
CA ASP A 89 13.91 -8.29 0.38
C ASP A 89 12.80 -8.60 -0.65
N ALA A 90 11.69 -7.85 -0.56
CA ALA A 90 10.52 -8.05 -1.40
C ALA A 90 10.82 -7.74 -2.88
N GLN A 91 10.32 -8.60 -3.77
CA GLN A 91 10.53 -8.46 -5.21
C GLN A 91 9.63 -7.37 -5.81
N MET A 92 10.24 -6.29 -6.28
CA MET A 92 9.51 -5.24 -6.98
C MET A 92 9.45 -5.54 -8.49
N PRO A 93 8.32 -5.22 -9.18
CA PRO A 93 8.22 -5.39 -10.63
C PRO A 93 9.22 -4.49 -11.38
N LEU A 94 9.51 -4.86 -12.64
CA LEU A 94 10.23 -4.01 -13.59
C LEU A 94 9.25 -3.45 -14.62
N ASP A 95 9.39 -2.17 -14.94
CA ASP A 95 8.76 -1.61 -16.13
C ASP A 95 9.43 -2.21 -17.38
N LYS A 96 8.64 -2.86 -18.24
CA LYS A 96 9.16 -3.59 -19.40
C LYS A 96 9.75 -2.69 -20.48
N ASN A 97 9.35 -1.42 -20.54
CA ASN A 97 9.78 -0.49 -21.60
C ASN A 97 11.13 0.13 -21.26
N SER A 98 11.29 0.55 -20.00
CA SER A 98 12.49 1.22 -19.49
C SER A 98 13.50 0.23 -18.89
N GLY A 99 13.06 -0.95 -18.46
CA GLY A 99 13.87 -1.91 -17.70
C GLY A 99 14.14 -1.45 -16.26
N ILE A 100 13.53 -0.34 -15.82
CA ILE A 100 13.72 0.23 -14.50
C ILE A 100 12.78 -0.45 -13.50
N GLN A 101 13.27 -0.70 -12.29
CA GLN A 101 12.46 -1.21 -11.20
C GLN A 101 11.41 -0.18 -10.79
N ILE A 102 10.18 -0.66 -10.56
CA ILE A 102 9.13 0.18 -9.99
C ILE A 102 9.61 0.68 -8.61
N PRO A 103 9.59 2.00 -8.37
CA PRO A 103 10.08 2.59 -7.12
C PRO A 103 9.27 2.09 -5.91
N PHE A 104 9.87 2.20 -4.72
CA PHE A 104 9.14 1.92 -3.49
C PHE A 104 8.11 3.03 -3.19
N PRO A 105 7.06 2.73 -2.41
CA PRO A 105 6.03 3.72 -2.06
C PRO A 105 6.57 5.06 -1.53
N GLU A 106 7.59 5.03 -0.67
CA GLU A 106 8.19 6.24 -0.07
C GLU A 106 8.89 7.12 -1.11
N ASP A 107 9.45 6.54 -2.17
CA ASP A 107 10.19 7.29 -3.21
C ASP A 107 9.24 8.08 -4.12
N VAL A 108 8.02 7.59 -4.33
CA VAL A 108 7.02 8.21 -5.22
C VAL A 108 6.26 9.34 -4.52
N ILE A 109 6.10 9.25 -3.20
CA ILE A 109 5.14 10.06 -2.48
C ILE A 109 5.42 11.57 -2.53
N SER A 110 6.69 11.95 -2.65
CA SER A 110 7.10 13.36 -2.78
C SER A 110 6.55 13.98 -4.07
N ASN A 111 6.41 13.19 -5.13
CA ASN A 111 5.83 13.65 -6.39
C ASN A 111 4.30 13.67 -6.34
N TYR A 112 3.70 12.83 -5.49
CA TYR A 112 2.25 12.69 -5.37
C TYR A 112 1.60 13.84 -4.59
N ILE A 113 2.29 14.40 -3.58
CA ILE A 113 1.71 15.40 -2.66
C ILE A 113 1.85 16.85 -3.16
N HIS A 114 2.57 17.05 -4.27
CA HIS A 114 2.77 18.37 -4.90
C HIS A 114 1.95 18.59 -6.18
N MET A 115 1.04 17.68 -6.52
CA MET A 115 0.06 17.80 -7.62
C MET A 115 -1.29 18.29 -7.10
#